data_AF-A0A7W8SXK4-F1
#
_entry.id   AF-A0A7W8SXK4-F1
#
_cell.length_a   1.000
_cell.length_b   1.000
_cell.length_c   1.000
_cell.angle_alpha   90.00
_cell.angle_beta   90.00
_cell.angle_gamma   90.00
#
_symmetry.space_group_name_H-M   'P 1'
#
loop_
_entity.id
_entity.type
_entity.pdbx_description
1 polymer ?
#
loop_
_entity_poly.entity_id
_entity_poly.type
_entity_poly.pdbx_seq_one_letter_code
_entity_poly.pdbx_strand_id
1 'polypeptide(L)'
;MLGQWIGDFTATGWHGRIVVDAERIGEMVGGGVSLFPGQGSTGTVTVGRIVPFEPQDSPVQALVLVNPIHPVTARMVPWQELERVFPKMRFGTIIQAVVAWQQTRMTLTWQSNIGTQGQATLYTSDAGRPSELTPVVMDWQQFKQHVAQLDARRYVFRGQREPWRLRSKFHRTGRCDLVRYTGEDMQVLHRHLSAHTKHLFNRNNSDENGAMLHLAQHHGFPTPLIDWSYSPFVAAYFAYHKIKNADAIDDAAEQRVRIHQFDRQQWWNDYSQIAMTAPAQPHFSLLEFLPVENQRLIPQQALSGLTNVVDVEQYIARVEHQSGNHYLNAIDLPVRSRQTVMKELAMMGVTAGSLFPGLDGVCEELSERFFPT
;
A
#
# COMPACT_ATOMS: atom_id res chain seq x y z
N MET A 1 -11.69 4.80 17.22
CA MET A 1 -11.33 5.88 16.28
C MET A 1 -10.14 5.54 15.40
N LEU A 2 -9.07 4.89 15.88
CA LEU A 2 -7.88 4.61 15.04
C LEU A 2 -8.21 3.77 13.80
N GLY A 3 -7.47 4.01 12.71
CA GLY A 3 -7.63 3.35 11.42
C GLY A 3 -7.90 4.33 10.28
N GLN A 4 -7.98 3.78 9.08
CA GLN A 4 -8.40 4.51 7.89
C GLN A 4 -9.91 4.36 7.69
N TRP A 5 -10.59 5.48 7.54
CA TRP A 5 -12.04 5.56 7.36
C TRP A 5 -12.33 6.19 6.01
N ILE A 6 -13.18 5.55 5.22
CA ILE A 6 -13.52 6.00 3.86
C ILE A 6 -15.03 6.08 3.75
N GLY A 7 -15.52 7.17 3.15
CA GLY A 7 -16.94 7.36 2.93
C GLY A 7 -17.21 8.52 2.00
N ASP A 8 -18.48 8.89 1.92
CA ASP A 8 -18.92 10.02 1.12
C ASP A 8 -19.38 11.16 2.04
N PHE A 9 -19.22 12.39 1.55
CA PHE A 9 -19.58 13.59 2.29
C PHE A 9 -20.45 14.53 1.48
N THR A 10 -21.17 15.39 2.21
CA THR A 10 -21.86 16.56 1.65
C THR A 10 -21.48 17.77 2.48
N ALA A 11 -21.09 18.85 1.80
CA ALA A 11 -20.71 20.11 2.41
C ALA A 11 -21.37 21.29 1.68
N THR A 12 -21.18 22.48 2.21
CA THR A 12 -21.73 23.72 1.64
C THR A 12 -21.22 23.92 0.22
N GLY A 13 -22.09 23.70 -0.77
CA GLY A 13 -21.80 23.92 -2.19
C GLY A 13 -21.05 22.80 -2.90
N TRP A 14 -20.71 21.68 -2.24
CA TRP A 14 -20.01 20.58 -2.90
C TRP A 14 -20.13 19.26 -2.13
N HIS A 15 -19.90 18.15 -2.84
CA HIS A 15 -19.93 16.81 -2.29
C HIS A 15 -18.79 15.97 -2.89
N GLY A 16 -18.56 14.79 -2.32
CA GLY A 16 -17.55 13.86 -2.85
C GLY A 16 -17.16 12.80 -1.85
N ARG A 17 -15.91 12.34 -1.95
CA ARG A 17 -15.33 11.29 -1.11
C ARG A 17 -14.46 11.88 -0.02
N ILE A 18 -14.56 11.32 1.18
CA ILE A 18 -13.71 11.67 2.32
C ILE A 18 -12.90 10.45 2.76
N VAL A 19 -11.64 10.71 3.12
CA VAL A 19 -10.77 9.76 3.80
C VAL A 19 -10.29 10.41 5.10
N VAL A 20 -10.46 9.70 6.22
CA VAL A 20 -9.92 10.08 7.53
C VAL A 20 -8.93 9.01 7.95
N ASP A 21 -7.65 9.37 8.02
CA ASP A 21 -6.58 8.51 8.52
C ASP A 21 -6.31 8.92 9.97
N ALA A 22 -6.79 8.13 10.93
CA ALA A 22 -6.59 8.36 12.35
C ALA A 22 -5.51 7.41 12.90
N GLU A 23 -4.38 7.94 13.33
CA GLU A 23 -3.26 7.16 13.87
C GLU A 23 -2.75 7.71 15.22
N ARG A 24 -1.91 6.92 15.91
CA ARG A 24 -1.23 7.39 17.12
C ARG A 24 -0.06 8.30 16.76
N ILE A 25 0.05 9.42 17.48
CA ILE A 25 1.19 10.35 17.43
C ILE A 25 1.72 10.46 18.86
N GLY A 26 2.70 9.62 19.19
CA GLY A 26 3.06 9.35 20.59
C GLY A 26 1.86 8.75 21.32
N GLU A 27 1.51 9.33 22.47
CA GLU A 27 0.35 8.91 23.27
C GLU A 27 -0.98 9.52 22.79
N MET A 28 -0.94 10.50 21.87
CA MET A 28 -2.11 11.21 21.37
C MET A 28 -2.70 10.55 20.12
N VAL A 29 -3.96 10.89 19.82
CA VAL A 29 -4.63 10.57 18.55
C VAL A 29 -4.53 11.77 17.62
N GLY A 30 -4.13 11.54 16.38
CA GLY A 30 -4.15 12.57 15.33
C GLY A 30 -4.21 11.92 13.94
N GLY A 31 -3.77 12.64 12.93
CA GLY A 31 -3.64 12.11 11.56
C GLY A 31 -4.15 13.08 10.49
N GLY A 32 -4.66 12.53 9.39
CA GLY A 32 -4.99 13.27 8.18
C GLY A 32 -6.46 13.15 7.79
N VAL A 33 -6.97 14.18 7.12
CA VAL A 33 -8.28 14.17 6.45
C VAL A 33 -8.08 14.60 5.01
N SER A 34 -8.63 13.87 4.06
CA SER A 34 -8.62 14.24 2.64
C SER A 34 -10.03 14.24 2.08
N LEU A 35 -10.42 15.32 1.42
CA LEU A 35 -11.67 15.45 0.68
C LEU A 35 -11.36 15.49 -0.82
N PHE A 36 -12.06 14.65 -1.58
CA PHE A 36 -11.96 14.57 -3.03
C PHE A 36 -13.31 14.92 -3.64
N PRO A 37 -13.37 15.88 -4.59
CA PRO A 37 -14.63 16.28 -5.20
C PRO A 37 -15.26 15.13 -6.00
N GLY A 38 -16.58 14.97 -5.86
CA GLY A 38 -17.37 14.07 -6.70
C GLY A 38 -17.48 14.58 -8.14
N GLN A 39 -17.97 13.73 -9.06
CA GLN A 39 -18.22 14.17 -10.43
C GLN A 39 -19.26 15.31 -10.45
N GLY A 40 -18.96 16.36 -11.23
CA GLY A 40 -19.81 17.56 -11.31
C GLY A 40 -19.76 18.49 -10.08
N SER A 41 -18.94 18.15 -9.08
CA SER A 41 -18.73 18.96 -7.87
C SER A 41 -17.76 20.11 -8.16
N THR A 42 -18.04 21.31 -7.64
CA THR A 42 -17.19 22.51 -7.84
C THR A 42 -16.03 22.63 -6.85
N GLY A 43 -15.91 21.68 -5.91
CA GLY A 43 -14.84 21.70 -4.93
C GLY A 43 -13.51 21.17 -5.47
N THR A 44 -12.46 21.30 -4.65
CA THR A 44 -11.10 20.90 -4.98
C THR A 44 -10.59 19.88 -3.97
N VAL A 45 -9.51 19.17 -4.30
CA VAL A 45 -8.86 18.31 -3.30
C VAL A 45 -8.48 19.16 -2.10
N THR A 46 -8.98 18.78 -0.93
CA THR A 46 -8.70 19.46 0.34
C THR A 46 -8.05 18.48 1.28
N VAL A 47 -6.94 18.89 1.90
CA VAL A 47 -6.23 18.06 2.88
C VAL A 47 -6.18 18.81 4.19
N GLY A 48 -6.43 18.13 5.30
CA GLY A 48 -6.33 18.69 6.64
C GLY A 48 -5.55 17.77 7.57
N ARG A 49 -4.96 18.35 8.60
CA ARG A 49 -4.29 17.66 9.69
C ARG A 49 -5.15 17.74 10.94
N ILE A 50 -5.47 16.59 11.51
CA ILE A 50 -6.12 16.50 12.82
C ILE A 50 -5.08 16.94 13.86
N VAL A 51 -5.40 17.99 14.62
CA VAL A 51 -4.58 18.42 15.75
C VAL A 51 -4.57 17.30 16.79
N PRO A 52 -3.39 16.82 17.23
CA PRO A 52 -3.33 15.73 18.19
C PRO A 52 -4.09 16.04 19.48
N PHE A 53 -4.84 15.07 19.99
CA PHE A 53 -5.61 15.18 21.23
C PHE A 53 -5.51 13.89 22.04
N GLU A 54 -5.80 13.96 23.34
CA GLU A 54 -5.79 12.78 24.22
C GLU A 54 -6.89 11.78 23.81
N PRO A 55 -6.60 10.46 23.83
CA PRO A 55 -7.60 9.44 23.56
C PRO A 55 -8.85 9.61 24.44
N GLN A 56 -10.02 9.65 23.82
CA GLN A 56 -11.31 9.87 24.46
C GLN A 56 -12.37 8.93 23.89
N ASP A 57 -13.44 8.73 24.64
CA ASP A 57 -14.61 7.97 24.19
C ASP A 57 -15.41 8.76 23.14
N SER A 58 -16.15 8.03 22.31
CA SER A 58 -17.04 8.63 21.31
C SER A 58 -18.26 9.28 21.98
N PRO A 59 -18.69 10.49 21.58
CA PRO A 59 -18.11 11.33 20.52
C PRO A 59 -16.99 12.27 21.03
N VAL A 60 -16.13 12.72 20.11
CA VAL A 60 -15.06 13.70 20.40
C VAL A 60 -15.20 14.95 19.54
N GLN A 61 -14.67 16.06 20.06
CA GLN A 61 -14.42 17.26 19.26
C GLN A 61 -12.99 17.22 18.73
N ALA A 62 -12.83 17.37 17.42
CA ALA A 62 -11.55 17.41 16.75
C ALA A 62 -11.35 18.76 16.06
N LEU A 63 -10.17 19.34 16.24
CA LEU A 63 -9.72 20.49 15.48
C LEU A 63 -8.91 19.99 14.28
N VAL A 64 -9.25 20.44 13.07
CA VAL A 64 -8.52 20.11 11.85
C VAL A 64 -7.99 21.39 11.23
N LEU A 65 -6.68 21.42 10.99
CA LEU A 65 -6.00 22.51 10.29
C LEU A 65 -5.88 22.15 8.82
N VAL A 66 -6.45 22.96 7.93
CA VAL A 66 -6.41 22.70 6.50
C VAL A 66 -5.01 23.03 5.96
N ASN A 67 -4.46 22.13 5.18
CA ASN A 67 -3.22 22.34 4.46
C ASN A 67 -3.50 23.05 3.13
N PRO A 68 -2.69 24.04 2.75
CA PRO A 68 -2.77 24.68 1.45
C PRO A 68 -2.36 23.69 0.34
N ILE A 69 -3.34 23.17 -0.41
CA ILE A 69 -3.13 22.32 -1.57
C ILE A 69 -3.49 23.09 -2.83
N HIS A 70 -2.60 23.12 -3.82
CA HIS A 70 -2.84 23.74 -5.11
C HIS A 70 -3.97 22.99 -5.86
N PRO A 71 -5.12 23.63 -6.14
CA PRO A 71 -6.30 22.99 -6.73
C PRO A 71 -6.07 22.17 -8.01
N VAL A 72 -5.14 22.62 -8.85
CA VAL A 72 -4.83 21.97 -10.14
C VAL A 72 -3.79 20.86 -10.01
N THR A 73 -2.68 21.10 -9.31
CA THR A 73 -1.55 20.16 -9.25
C THR A 73 -1.66 19.17 -8.08
N ALA A 74 -2.59 19.39 -7.16
CA ALA A 74 -2.76 18.64 -5.90
C ALA A 74 -1.50 18.61 -5.01
N ARG A 75 -0.56 19.53 -5.23
CA ARG A 75 0.66 19.67 -4.42
C ARG A 75 0.43 20.60 -3.24
N MET A 76 1.07 20.31 -2.12
CA MET A 76 1.12 21.23 -0.98
C MET A 76 1.97 22.46 -1.35
N VAL A 77 1.44 23.66 -1.14
CA VAL A 77 2.04 24.94 -1.52
C VAL A 77 1.89 25.96 -0.39
N PRO A 78 2.69 27.03 -0.30
CA PRO A 78 2.44 28.09 0.67
C PRO A 78 1.07 28.78 0.44
N TRP A 79 0.42 29.24 1.51
CA TRP A 79 -0.86 29.98 1.43
C TRP A 79 -0.81 31.19 0.48
N GLN A 80 0.31 31.92 0.49
CA GLN A 80 0.53 33.07 -0.38
C GLN A 80 0.43 32.72 -1.87
N GLU A 81 0.84 31.50 -2.25
CA GLU A 81 0.74 31.03 -3.63
C GLU A 81 -0.72 30.78 -4.02
N LEU A 82 -1.50 30.17 -3.13
CA LEU A 82 -2.94 29.98 -3.34
C LEU A 82 -3.67 31.30 -3.47
N GLU A 83 -3.39 32.27 -2.59
CA GLU A 83 -4.00 33.60 -2.65
C GLU A 83 -3.64 34.34 -3.94
N ARG A 84 -2.42 34.16 -4.45
CA ARG A 84 -1.99 34.76 -5.72
C ARG A 84 -2.71 34.17 -6.93
N VAL A 85 -2.87 32.85 -6.96
CA VAL A 85 -3.47 32.13 -8.09
C VAL A 85 -5.00 32.16 -8.02
N PHE A 86 -5.58 32.21 -6.82
CA PHE A 86 -7.02 32.19 -6.57
C PHE A 86 -7.48 33.35 -5.67
N PRO A 87 -7.26 34.62 -6.07
CA PRO A 87 -7.47 35.80 -5.22
C PRO A 87 -8.93 36.06 -4.81
N LYS A 88 -9.89 35.41 -5.46
CA LYS A 88 -11.33 35.53 -5.17
C LYS A 88 -11.88 34.36 -4.33
N MET A 89 -11.05 33.35 -4.05
CA MET A 89 -11.47 32.16 -3.30
C MET A 89 -11.22 32.37 -1.80
N ARG A 90 -12.21 32.05 -0.96
CA ARG A 90 -12.03 31.99 0.49
C ARG A 90 -11.68 30.57 0.90
N PHE A 91 -10.61 30.41 1.66
CA PHE A 91 -10.16 29.12 2.16
C PHE A 91 -10.50 28.99 3.64
N GLY A 92 -11.26 27.95 4.00
CA GLY A 92 -11.40 27.55 5.39
C GLY A 92 -10.07 26.96 5.85
N THR A 93 -9.46 27.55 6.86
CA THR A 93 -8.15 27.13 7.39
C THR A 93 -8.27 26.32 8.66
N ILE A 94 -9.37 26.50 9.39
CA ILE A 94 -9.66 25.84 10.65
C ILE A 94 -11.04 25.20 10.56
N ILE A 95 -11.10 23.91 10.88
CA ILE A 95 -12.33 23.12 10.91
C ILE A 95 -12.52 22.59 12.33
N GLN A 96 -13.71 22.81 12.89
CA GLN A 96 -14.16 22.17 14.11
C GLN A 96 -15.11 21.04 13.73
N ALA A 97 -14.75 19.81 14.09
CA ALA A 97 -15.51 18.61 13.77
C ALA A 97 -16.00 17.90 15.03
N VAL A 98 -17.22 17.39 14.99
CA VAL A 98 -17.73 16.42 15.97
C VAL A 98 -17.67 15.04 15.32
N VAL A 99 -16.96 14.13 15.97
CA VAL A 99 -16.68 12.79 15.46
C VAL A 99 -17.30 11.76 16.39
N ALA A 100 -18.25 10.99 15.89
CA ALA A 100 -18.83 9.86 16.59
C ALA A 100 -18.50 8.57 15.84
N TRP A 101 -18.20 7.49 16.56
CA TRP A 101 -17.95 6.19 15.96
C TRP A 101 -18.51 5.06 16.81
N GLN A 102 -18.95 4.01 16.13
CA GLN A 102 -19.38 2.76 16.73
C GLN A 102 -18.94 1.61 15.82
N GLN A 103 -18.15 0.69 16.36
CA GLN A 103 -17.58 -0.45 15.61
C GLN A 103 -16.86 0.02 14.33
N THR A 104 -17.39 -0.32 13.15
CA THR A 104 -16.83 -0.02 11.83
C THR A 104 -17.45 1.19 11.15
N ARG A 105 -18.36 1.92 11.83
CA ARG A 105 -19.04 3.10 11.29
C ARG A 105 -18.64 4.36 12.05
N MET A 106 -18.33 5.42 11.30
CA MET A 106 -18.03 6.75 11.81
C MET A 106 -18.99 7.77 11.18
N THR A 107 -19.48 8.71 11.99
CA THR A 107 -20.23 9.88 11.53
C THR A 107 -19.50 11.16 11.93
N LEU A 108 -19.50 12.12 11.02
CA LEU A 108 -18.83 13.41 11.18
C LEU A 108 -19.82 14.53 10.87
N THR A 109 -19.78 15.59 11.67
CA THR A 109 -20.29 16.92 11.29
C THR A 109 -19.20 17.94 11.55
N TRP A 110 -19.13 19.01 10.76
CA TRP A 110 -18.12 20.04 10.96
C TRP A 110 -18.55 21.42 10.50
N GLN A 111 -17.85 22.41 11.01
CA GLN A 111 -17.95 23.81 10.61
C GLN A 111 -16.55 24.41 10.43
N SER A 112 -16.38 25.27 9.42
CA SER A 112 -15.15 26.02 9.18
C SER A 112 -15.19 27.42 9.79
N ASN A 113 -14.02 28.01 9.98
CA ASN A 113 -13.87 29.40 10.38
C ASN A 113 -14.43 30.43 9.39
N ILE A 114 -14.80 30.01 8.18
CA ILE A 114 -15.46 30.87 7.18
C ILE A 114 -16.97 30.59 7.04
N GLY A 115 -17.54 29.79 7.95
CA GLY A 115 -18.98 29.52 8.03
C GLY A 115 -19.49 28.39 7.13
N THR A 116 -18.61 27.67 6.43
CA THR A 116 -19.03 26.48 5.67
C THR A 116 -19.19 25.28 6.59
N GLN A 117 -20.19 24.46 6.33
CA GLN A 117 -20.48 23.26 7.11
C GLN A 117 -20.54 22.01 6.23
N GLY A 118 -20.40 20.84 6.84
CA GLY A 118 -20.58 19.57 6.16
C GLY A 118 -20.77 18.39 7.11
N GLN A 119 -21.08 17.25 6.50
CA GLN A 119 -21.30 15.98 7.19
C GLN A 119 -20.83 14.81 6.35
N ALA A 120 -20.50 13.70 7.01
CA ALA A 120 -20.10 12.46 6.34
C ALA A 120 -20.46 11.22 7.16
N THR A 121 -20.60 10.10 6.45
CA THR A 121 -20.61 8.76 7.06
C THR A 121 -19.50 7.95 6.41
N LEU A 122 -18.64 7.36 7.24
CA LEU A 122 -17.45 6.62 6.82
C LEU A 122 -17.45 5.23 7.44
N TYR A 123 -16.71 4.35 6.77
CA TYR A 123 -16.52 2.97 7.17
C TYR A 123 -15.04 2.63 7.23
N THR A 124 -14.68 1.76 8.17
CA THR A 124 -13.34 1.19 8.24
C THR A 124 -13.38 -0.33 8.09
N SER A 125 -12.26 -0.86 7.63
CA SER A 125 -12.01 -2.28 7.43
C SER A 125 -11.15 -2.83 8.55
N ASP A 126 -11.39 -4.07 8.99
CA ASP A 126 -10.40 -4.78 9.80
C ASP A 126 -9.34 -5.42 8.88
N ALA A 127 -8.21 -4.74 8.72
CA ALA A 127 -7.06 -5.23 7.96
C ALA A 127 -6.12 -6.14 8.78
N GLY A 128 -6.44 -6.38 10.06
CA GLY A 128 -5.69 -7.29 10.94
C GLY A 128 -6.21 -8.72 10.90
N ARG A 129 -7.47 -8.93 10.49
CA ARG A 129 -8.07 -10.26 10.37
C ARG A 129 -7.45 -11.10 9.23
N PRO A 130 -7.63 -12.44 9.27
CA PRO A 130 -7.20 -13.33 8.18
C PRO A 130 -7.77 -12.94 6.81
N SER A 131 -7.08 -13.35 5.75
CA SER A 131 -7.56 -13.13 4.37
C SER A 131 -8.90 -13.82 4.14
N GLU A 132 -9.80 -13.14 3.41
CA GLU A 132 -11.12 -13.65 3.04
C GLU A 132 -11.13 -14.30 1.63
N LEU A 133 -10.00 -14.26 0.94
CA LEU A 133 -9.87 -14.91 -0.37
C LEU A 133 -10.01 -16.42 -0.22
N THR A 134 -10.90 -17.01 -1.02
CA THR A 134 -11.02 -18.47 -1.13
C THR A 134 -9.88 -18.99 -2.01
N PRO A 135 -8.91 -19.75 -1.47
CA PRO A 135 -7.76 -20.17 -2.24
C PRO A 135 -8.07 -21.40 -3.10
N VAL A 136 -7.40 -21.49 -4.24
CA VAL A 136 -7.26 -22.77 -4.95
C VAL A 136 -6.06 -23.51 -4.36
N VAL A 137 -6.31 -24.67 -3.76
CA VAL A 137 -5.24 -25.49 -3.18
C VAL A 137 -4.62 -26.36 -4.27
N MET A 138 -3.30 -26.29 -4.41
CA MET A 138 -2.55 -27.04 -5.43
C MET A 138 -1.27 -27.64 -4.83
N ASP A 139 -0.84 -28.79 -5.34
CA ASP A 139 0.53 -29.25 -5.16
C ASP A 139 1.52 -28.54 -6.13
N TRP A 140 2.81 -28.83 -5.98
CA TRP A 140 3.84 -28.19 -6.81
C TRP A 140 3.72 -28.53 -8.30
N GLN A 141 3.29 -29.75 -8.65
CA GLN A 141 3.13 -30.16 -10.04
C GLN A 141 1.93 -29.47 -10.68
N GLN A 142 0.80 -29.42 -9.98
CA GLN A 142 -0.40 -28.71 -10.38
C GLN A 142 -0.13 -27.22 -10.55
N PHE A 143 0.61 -26.60 -9.63
CA PHE A 143 1.01 -25.19 -9.75
C PHE A 143 1.83 -24.95 -11.03
N LYS A 144 2.84 -25.77 -11.30
CA LYS A 144 3.64 -25.67 -12.55
C LYS A 144 2.77 -25.81 -13.81
N GLN A 145 1.84 -26.77 -13.82
CA GLN A 145 0.92 -26.98 -14.94
C GLN A 145 -0.02 -25.78 -15.14
N HIS A 146 -0.57 -25.25 -14.04
CA HIS A 146 -1.43 -24.06 -14.05
C HIS A 146 -0.70 -22.84 -14.63
N VAL A 147 0.49 -22.50 -14.11
CA VAL A 147 1.20 -21.30 -14.56
C VAL A 147 1.74 -21.40 -15.99
N ALA A 148 2.00 -22.62 -16.48
CA ALA A 148 2.40 -22.86 -17.86
C ALA A 148 1.28 -22.60 -18.90
N GLN A 149 0.02 -22.57 -18.46
CA GLN A 149 -1.14 -22.29 -19.31
C GLN A 149 -1.50 -20.80 -19.36
N LEU A 150 -0.90 -19.97 -18.49
CA LEU A 150 -1.20 -18.55 -18.42
C LEU A 150 -0.53 -17.76 -19.54
N ASP A 151 -1.20 -16.71 -20.00
CA ASP A 151 -0.64 -15.76 -20.95
C ASP A 151 0.64 -15.11 -20.39
N ALA A 152 1.71 -15.14 -21.18
CA ALA A 152 2.99 -14.57 -20.78
C ALA A 152 2.86 -13.09 -20.42
N ARG A 153 3.36 -12.72 -19.23
CA ARG A 153 3.35 -11.35 -18.67
C ARG A 153 1.97 -10.71 -18.45
N ARG A 154 0.87 -11.44 -18.64
CA ARG A 154 -0.48 -10.96 -18.28
C ARG A 154 -0.62 -10.82 -16.77
N TYR A 155 -0.15 -11.83 -16.04
CA TYR A 155 -0.24 -11.93 -14.59
C TYR A 155 1.05 -11.53 -13.88
N VAL A 156 0.90 -11.07 -12.63
CA VAL A 156 2.00 -10.93 -11.67
C VAL A 156 1.67 -11.70 -10.40
N PHE A 157 2.71 -12.08 -9.67
CA PHE A 157 2.63 -13.02 -8.56
C PHE A 157 3.29 -12.48 -7.30
N ARG A 158 2.75 -12.83 -6.14
CA ARG A 158 3.34 -12.50 -4.84
C ARG A 158 3.31 -13.69 -3.89
N GLY A 159 4.48 -14.13 -3.46
CA GLY A 159 4.62 -15.15 -2.43
C GLY A 159 4.51 -14.61 -1.02
N GLN A 160 3.81 -15.35 -0.16
CA GLN A 160 3.71 -15.12 1.27
C GLN A 160 3.84 -16.45 2.01
N ARG A 161 4.56 -16.44 3.12
CA ARG A 161 4.82 -17.65 3.92
C ARG A 161 3.58 -18.22 4.59
N GLU A 162 2.57 -17.37 4.75
CA GLU A 162 1.29 -17.70 5.36
C GLU A 162 0.18 -17.01 4.55
N PRO A 163 -1.10 -17.43 4.72
CA PRO A 163 -2.25 -16.90 4.00
C PRO A 163 -2.69 -15.52 4.51
N TRP A 164 -1.73 -14.62 4.73
CA TRP A 164 -1.98 -13.27 5.22
C TRP A 164 -2.71 -12.42 4.19
N ARG A 165 -3.46 -11.44 4.71
CA ARG A 165 -4.08 -10.41 3.90
C ARG A 165 -3.04 -9.48 3.25
N LEU A 166 -3.30 -9.05 2.01
CA LEU A 166 -2.43 -8.08 1.32
C LEU A 166 -2.38 -6.74 2.06
N ARG A 167 -1.20 -6.38 2.57
CA ARG A 167 -0.95 -5.13 3.29
C ARG A 167 0.50 -4.68 3.13
N SER A 168 0.69 -3.38 2.88
CA SER A 168 2.03 -2.78 2.76
C SER A 168 2.79 -2.85 4.09
N LYS A 169 4.13 -2.73 4.03
CA LYS A 169 4.94 -2.69 5.25
C LYS A 169 4.63 -1.44 6.07
N PHE A 170 4.37 -0.29 5.43
CA PHE A 170 3.94 0.94 6.09
C PHE A 170 2.65 0.71 6.91
N HIS A 171 1.60 0.18 6.29
CA HIS A 171 0.32 -0.02 6.99
C HIS A 171 0.45 -1.02 8.14
N ARG A 172 1.31 -2.04 8.04
CA ARG A 172 1.57 -3.00 9.12
C ARG A 172 2.21 -2.39 10.38
N THR A 173 2.76 -1.18 10.31
CA THR A 173 3.26 -0.46 11.49
C THR A 173 2.16 0.11 12.39
N GLY A 174 0.90 0.03 11.95
CA GLY A 174 -0.25 0.67 12.61
C GLY A 174 -0.51 2.10 12.14
N ARG A 175 0.34 2.61 11.23
CA ARG A 175 0.18 3.92 10.59
C ARG A 175 -0.70 3.84 9.34
N CYS A 176 -1.38 4.94 9.04
CA CYS A 176 -2.24 5.10 7.87
C CYS A 176 -2.18 6.50 7.24
N ASP A 177 -1.63 7.50 7.94
CA ASP A 177 -1.55 8.87 7.42
C ASP A 177 -0.42 9.01 6.38
N LEU A 178 -0.78 8.81 5.11
CA LEU A 178 0.16 8.95 4.00
C LEU A 178 0.44 10.40 3.61
N VAL A 179 -0.40 11.35 4.00
CA VAL A 179 -0.11 12.78 3.83
C VAL A 179 1.09 13.13 4.70
N ARG A 180 1.08 12.73 5.97
CA ARG A 180 2.21 12.90 6.89
C ARG A 180 3.43 12.11 6.43
N TYR A 181 3.26 10.87 6.01
CA TYR A 181 4.37 10.07 5.46
C TYR A 181 5.07 10.77 4.30
N THR A 182 4.30 11.28 3.34
CA THR A 182 4.83 11.95 2.15
C THR A 182 5.45 13.31 2.47
N GLY A 183 4.81 14.05 3.38
CA GLY A 183 5.19 15.40 3.77
C GLY A 183 6.34 15.48 4.78
N GLU A 184 6.54 14.46 5.62
CA GLU A 184 7.53 14.45 6.70
C GLU A 184 8.56 13.32 6.48
N ASP A 185 8.12 12.06 6.56
CA ASP A 185 9.03 10.91 6.60
C ASP A 185 9.85 10.76 5.31
N MET A 186 9.21 10.89 4.15
CA MET A 186 9.88 10.81 2.86
C MET A 186 10.89 11.94 2.66
N GLN A 187 10.69 13.11 3.29
CA GLN A 187 11.68 14.19 3.23
C GLN A 187 12.94 13.83 3.98
N VAL A 188 12.78 13.26 5.18
CA VAL A 188 13.91 12.83 6.01
C VAL A 188 14.63 11.68 5.30
N LEU A 189 13.89 10.66 4.86
CA LEU A 189 14.42 9.54 4.09
C LEU A 189 15.26 10.02 2.90
N HIS A 190 14.75 10.95 2.10
CA HIS A 190 15.46 11.48 0.93
C HIS A 190 16.80 12.12 1.31
N ARG A 191 16.85 12.93 2.38
CA ARG A 191 18.10 13.53 2.86
C ARG A 191 19.12 12.47 3.27
N HIS A 192 18.69 11.44 3.99
CA HIS A 192 19.58 10.37 4.44
C HIS A 192 20.04 9.48 3.29
N LEU A 193 19.15 9.09 2.37
CA LEU A 193 19.51 8.29 1.19
C LEU A 193 20.47 9.04 0.26
N SER A 194 20.31 10.36 0.12
CA SER A 194 21.19 11.18 -0.73
C SER A 194 22.65 11.16 -0.25
N ALA A 195 22.92 10.87 1.03
CA ALA A 195 24.28 10.71 1.55
C ALA A 195 24.92 9.36 1.19
N HIS A 196 24.12 8.39 0.76
CA HIS A 196 24.56 7.00 0.52
C HIS A 196 24.35 6.53 -0.92
N THR A 197 23.79 7.38 -1.79
CA THR A 197 23.51 7.06 -3.20
C THR A 197 24.33 7.97 -4.09
N LYS A 198 24.77 7.46 -5.26
CA LYS A 198 25.44 8.30 -6.27
C LYS A 198 24.42 9.10 -7.07
N HIS A 199 23.22 8.55 -7.21
CA HIS A 199 22.10 9.21 -7.87
C HIS A 199 21.28 10.06 -6.89
N LEU A 200 21.11 11.35 -7.20
CA LEU A 200 20.22 12.23 -6.45
C LEU A 200 18.81 12.17 -7.03
N PHE A 201 17.90 11.54 -6.30
CA PHE A 201 16.50 11.40 -6.70
C PHE A 201 15.73 12.72 -6.66
N ASN A 202 15.04 13.07 -7.74
CA ASN A 202 14.11 14.18 -7.81
C ASN A 202 12.70 13.74 -7.38
N ARG A 203 12.28 14.15 -6.18
CA ARG A 203 10.96 13.81 -5.63
C ARG A 203 9.76 14.39 -6.40
N ASN A 204 10.00 15.39 -7.25
CA ASN A 204 8.95 15.97 -8.09
C ASN A 204 8.74 15.20 -9.40
N ASN A 205 9.64 14.27 -9.72
CA ASN A 205 9.50 13.30 -10.81
C ASN A 205 8.97 11.98 -10.22
N SER A 206 7.87 11.45 -10.77
CA SER A 206 7.23 10.24 -10.25
C SER A 206 8.10 9.01 -10.35
N ASP A 207 8.89 8.88 -11.42
CA ASP A 207 9.72 7.71 -11.69
C ASP A 207 10.91 7.67 -10.72
N GLU A 208 11.56 8.82 -10.53
CA GLU A 208 12.67 8.93 -9.56
C GLU A 208 12.18 8.81 -8.11
N ASN A 209 11.05 9.44 -7.77
CA ASN A 209 10.46 9.29 -6.43
C ASN A 209 10.06 7.84 -6.15
N GLY A 210 9.50 7.15 -7.16
CA GLY A 210 9.18 5.73 -7.10
C GLY A 210 10.42 4.84 -6.94
N ALA A 211 11.48 5.11 -7.71
CA ALA A 211 12.76 4.42 -7.60
C ALA A 211 13.38 4.58 -6.20
N MET A 212 13.35 5.79 -5.64
CA MET A 212 13.79 6.06 -4.26
C MET A 212 12.99 5.24 -3.25
N LEU A 213 11.66 5.20 -3.39
CA LEU A 213 10.79 4.47 -2.47
C LEU A 213 11.03 2.96 -2.56
N HIS A 214 11.22 2.43 -3.76
CA HIS A 214 11.54 1.02 -3.99
C HIS A 214 12.92 0.66 -3.40
N LEU A 215 13.93 1.52 -3.57
CA LEU A 215 15.24 1.36 -2.93
C LEU A 215 15.11 1.34 -1.40
N ALA A 216 14.31 2.24 -0.83
CA ALA A 216 14.10 2.28 0.62
C ALA A 216 13.42 1.00 1.15
N GLN A 217 12.39 0.52 0.46
CA GLN A 217 11.72 -0.75 0.79
C GLN A 217 12.70 -1.92 0.77
N HIS A 218 13.58 -1.92 -0.23
CA HIS A 218 14.59 -2.94 -0.40
C HIS A 218 15.51 -3.04 0.83
N HIS A 219 15.91 -1.91 1.41
CA HIS A 219 16.68 -1.83 2.66
C HIS A 219 15.82 -1.88 3.93
N GLY A 220 14.55 -2.26 3.82
CA GLY A 220 13.69 -2.53 4.96
C GLY A 220 12.96 -1.31 5.53
N PHE A 221 13.04 -0.13 4.92
CA PHE A 221 12.21 1.00 5.33
C PHE A 221 10.72 0.67 5.11
N PRO A 222 9.82 0.98 6.06
CA PRO A 222 8.39 0.79 5.84
C PRO A 222 7.85 1.71 4.73
N THR A 223 7.41 1.11 3.62
CA THR A 223 6.84 1.82 2.48
C THR A 223 5.39 1.39 2.23
N PRO A 224 4.58 2.24 1.56
CA PRO A 224 3.24 1.88 1.06
C PRO A 224 3.27 0.98 -0.18
N LEU A 225 4.41 0.35 -0.46
CA LEU A 225 4.58 -0.57 -1.57
C LEU A 225 4.39 -2.03 -1.12
N ILE A 226 4.03 -2.86 -2.08
CA ILE A 226 3.86 -4.31 -1.98
C ILE A 226 4.63 -4.93 -3.14
N ASP A 227 5.53 -5.88 -2.86
CA ASP A 227 6.34 -6.54 -3.88
C ASP A 227 5.52 -7.55 -4.68
N TRP A 228 5.65 -7.49 -6.00
CA TRP A 228 5.14 -8.46 -6.97
C TRP A 228 6.27 -8.88 -7.92
N SER A 229 6.12 -10.03 -8.57
CA SER A 229 7.05 -10.53 -9.59
C SER A 229 6.29 -10.98 -10.82
N TYR A 230 6.85 -10.76 -12.01
CA TYR A 230 6.36 -11.39 -13.23
C TYR A 230 6.59 -12.91 -13.24
N SER A 231 7.51 -13.42 -12.41
CA SER A 231 7.81 -14.84 -12.35
C SER A 231 7.02 -15.53 -11.23
N PRO A 232 6.15 -16.51 -11.57
CA PRO A 232 5.48 -17.32 -10.56
C PRO A 232 6.48 -18.13 -9.71
N PHE A 233 7.65 -18.46 -10.27
CA PHE A 233 8.72 -19.19 -9.60
C PHE A 233 9.47 -18.32 -8.58
N VAL A 234 9.67 -17.03 -8.90
CA VAL A 234 10.23 -16.08 -7.92
C VAL A 234 9.23 -15.83 -6.78
N ALA A 235 7.93 -15.72 -7.09
CA ALA A 235 6.91 -15.65 -6.05
C ALA A 235 6.91 -16.92 -5.16
N ALA A 236 6.98 -18.11 -5.75
CA ALA A 236 7.11 -19.36 -5.00
C ALA A 236 8.36 -19.36 -4.10
N TYR A 237 9.51 -18.88 -4.60
CA TYR A 237 10.71 -18.72 -3.78
C TYR A 237 10.43 -17.86 -2.53
N PHE A 238 9.83 -16.67 -2.70
CA PHE A 238 9.52 -15.79 -1.57
C PHE A 238 8.50 -16.38 -0.58
N ALA A 239 7.61 -17.24 -1.05
CA ALA A 239 6.69 -17.99 -0.20
C ALA A 239 7.41 -19.01 0.70
N TYR A 240 8.50 -19.64 0.22
CA TYR A 240 9.18 -20.74 0.93
C TYR A 240 10.52 -20.37 1.59
N HIS A 241 11.26 -19.35 1.12
CA HIS A 241 12.70 -19.22 1.42
C HIS A 241 13.07 -19.03 2.90
N LYS A 242 12.14 -18.57 3.75
CA LYS A 242 12.36 -18.42 5.20
C LYS A 242 11.73 -19.53 6.05
N ILE A 243 11.27 -20.61 5.42
CA ILE A 243 10.76 -21.80 6.09
C ILE A 243 11.92 -22.79 6.19
N LYS A 244 12.14 -23.37 7.37
CA LYS A 244 13.14 -24.42 7.57
C LYS A 244 12.60 -25.77 7.11
N ASN A 245 13.47 -26.66 6.65
CA ASN A 245 13.09 -28.02 6.27
C ASN A 245 12.56 -28.80 7.47
N ALA A 246 13.16 -28.64 8.66
CA ALA A 246 12.65 -29.28 9.88
C ALA A 246 11.18 -28.91 10.14
N ASP A 247 10.85 -27.61 10.09
CA ASP A 247 9.48 -27.11 10.28
C ASP A 247 8.51 -27.64 9.21
N ALA A 248 8.99 -27.87 7.99
CA ALA A 248 8.19 -28.39 6.89
C ALA A 248 7.95 -29.91 6.94
N ILE A 249 8.90 -30.67 7.51
CA ILE A 249 8.78 -32.13 7.69
C ILE A 249 7.82 -32.43 8.83
N ASP A 250 7.89 -31.66 9.92
CA ASP A 250 7.05 -31.81 11.11
C ASP A 250 5.68 -31.09 10.98
N ASP A 251 5.25 -30.75 9.76
CA ASP A 251 4.01 -30.01 9.46
C ASP A 251 2.75 -30.86 9.70
N ALA A 252 2.48 -31.17 10.97
CA ALA A 252 1.26 -31.84 11.43
C ALA A 252 0.00 -30.97 11.28
N ALA A 253 0.16 -29.67 11.03
CA ALA A 253 -0.91 -28.68 10.97
C ALA A 253 -1.40 -28.39 9.53
N GLU A 254 -0.89 -29.11 8.53
CA GLU A 254 -1.18 -28.88 7.10
C GLU A 254 -1.03 -27.41 6.67
N GLN A 255 0.02 -26.76 7.16
CA GLN A 255 0.27 -25.36 6.89
C GLN A 255 0.41 -25.10 5.39
N ARG A 256 0.00 -23.90 4.98
CA ARG A 256 0.03 -23.45 3.59
C ARG A 256 0.81 -22.15 3.46
N VAL A 257 1.65 -22.10 2.44
CA VAL A 257 2.10 -20.83 1.89
C VAL A 257 1.07 -20.33 0.89
N ARG A 258 1.06 -19.02 0.62
CA ARG A 258 0.15 -18.40 -0.34
C ARG A 258 0.91 -17.72 -1.47
N ILE A 259 0.48 -17.96 -2.69
CA ILE A 259 0.87 -17.20 -3.88
C ILE A 259 -0.36 -16.45 -4.38
N HIS A 260 -0.32 -15.13 -4.33
CA HIS A 260 -1.32 -14.30 -4.99
C HIS A 260 -1.00 -14.23 -6.48
N GLN A 261 -2.02 -14.39 -7.33
CA GLN A 261 -1.95 -14.19 -8.78
C GLN A 261 -2.87 -13.03 -9.15
N PHE A 262 -2.32 -11.99 -9.76
CA PHE A 262 -3.05 -10.77 -10.08
C PHE A 262 -3.06 -10.52 -11.60
N ASP A 263 -4.25 -10.31 -12.19
CA ASP A 263 -4.41 -9.96 -13.62
C ASP A 263 -4.00 -8.50 -13.88
N ARG A 264 -2.69 -8.28 -13.95
CA ARG A 264 -2.08 -6.96 -14.15
C ARG A 264 -2.52 -6.34 -15.47
N GLN A 265 -2.62 -7.12 -16.54
CA GLN A 265 -3.01 -6.58 -17.85
C GLN A 265 -4.44 -6.05 -17.83
N GLN A 266 -5.39 -6.81 -17.30
CA GLN A 266 -6.78 -6.36 -17.19
C GLN A 266 -6.88 -5.14 -16.26
N TRP A 267 -6.16 -5.14 -15.12
CA TRP A 267 -6.13 -3.99 -14.21
C TRP A 267 -5.60 -2.71 -14.86
N TRP A 268 -4.56 -2.79 -15.69
CA TRP A 268 -4.03 -1.64 -16.43
C TRP A 268 -4.98 -1.15 -17.53
N ASN A 269 -5.78 -2.05 -18.12
CA ASN A 269 -6.79 -1.66 -19.10
C ASN A 269 -7.97 -0.93 -18.45
N ASP A 270 -8.35 -1.37 -17.24
CA ASP A 270 -9.57 -0.88 -16.57
C ASP A 270 -9.31 0.34 -15.67
N TYR A 271 -8.10 0.49 -15.12
CA TYR A 271 -7.79 1.53 -14.14
C TYR A 271 -6.49 2.28 -14.45
N SER A 272 -6.53 3.59 -14.21
CA SER A 272 -5.33 4.43 -14.26
C SER A 272 -4.36 4.07 -13.13
N GLN A 273 -3.07 3.97 -13.46
CA GLN A 273 -2.02 3.69 -12.49
C GLN A 273 -1.50 5.00 -11.90
N ILE A 274 -1.68 5.18 -10.60
CA ILE A 274 -1.41 6.43 -9.88
C ILE A 274 -0.07 6.30 -9.14
N ALA A 275 0.98 6.94 -9.67
CA ALA A 275 2.31 6.99 -9.06
C ALA A 275 2.43 8.05 -7.94
N MET A 276 1.46 8.09 -7.03
CA MET A 276 1.39 9.06 -5.93
C MET A 276 0.90 8.43 -4.64
N THR A 277 1.63 8.66 -3.55
CA THR A 277 1.30 8.19 -2.19
C THR A 277 0.14 8.99 -1.59
N ALA A 278 0.25 10.31 -1.60
CA ALA A 278 -0.78 11.24 -1.13
C ALA A 278 -0.53 12.68 -1.65
N PRO A 279 -1.58 13.52 -1.79
CA PRO A 279 -2.99 13.17 -1.65
C PRO A 279 -3.53 12.50 -2.92
N ALA A 280 -4.16 11.34 -2.78
CA ALA A 280 -4.77 10.60 -3.89
C ALA A 280 -6.06 9.92 -3.39
N GLN A 281 -7.05 9.72 -4.28
CA GLN A 281 -8.20 8.88 -3.94
C GLN A 281 -7.73 7.45 -3.59
N PRO A 282 -8.51 6.68 -2.80
CA PRO A 282 -8.21 5.27 -2.52
C PRO A 282 -7.87 4.49 -3.79
N HIS A 283 -6.66 3.93 -3.86
CA HIS A 283 -6.14 3.25 -5.04
C HIS A 283 -5.17 2.11 -4.71
N PHE A 284 -5.06 1.19 -5.65
CA PHE A 284 -4.00 0.20 -5.75
C PHE A 284 -3.44 0.24 -7.18
N SER A 285 -2.17 0.60 -7.32
CA SER A 285 -1.51 0.79 -8.61
C SER A 285 -0.31 -0.13 -8.74
N LEU A 286 -0.19 -0.82 -9.88
CA LEU A 286 0.94 -1.67 -10.23
C LEU A 286 1.90 -0.85 -11.11
N LEU A 287 3.10 -0.59 -10.58
CA LEU A 287 4.07 0.35 -11.15
C LEU A 287 5.42 -0.34 -11.39
N GLU A 288 6.03 -0.03 -12.53
CA GLU A 288 7.39 -0.44 -12.89
C GLU A 288 8.34 0.73 -12.65
N PHE A 289 9.08 0.68 -11.55
CA PHE A 289 10.04 1.74 -11.21
C PHE A 289 11.39 1.53 -11.90
N LEU A 290 12.12 2.62 -12.10
CA LEU A 290 13.48 2.56 -12.63
C LEU A 290 14.40 1.81 -11.64
N PRO A 291 15.28 0.90 -12.11
CA PRO A 291 16.21 0.13 -11.27
C PRO A 291 17.44 0.96 -10.85
N VAL A 292 17.24 2.21 -10.45
CA VAL A 292 18.33 3.12 -10.05
C VAL A 292 18.84 2.71 -8.68
N GLU A 293 20.14 2.39 -8.59
CA GLU A 293 20.81 1.92 -7.36
C GLU A 293 20.20 0.65 -6.76
N ASN A 294 19.29 -0.04 -7.49
CA ASN A 294 18.59 -1.23 -7.04
C ASN A 294 18.86 -2.41 -7.98
N GLN A 295 19.90 -3.19 -7.66
CA GLN A 295 20.32 -4.35 -8.43
C GLN A 295 19.35 -5.54 -8.32
N ARG A 296 18.42 -5.51 -7.35
CA ARG A 296 17.51 -6.63 -7.07
C ARG A 296 16.28 -6.64 -7.98
N LEU A 297 15.94 -5.49 -8.57
CA LEU A 297 14.72 -5.30 -9.37
C LEU A 297 14.67 -6.26 -10.57
N ILE A 298 15.75 -6.34 -11.34
CA ILE A 298 15.79 -7.16 -12.57
C ILE A 298 15.77 -8.67 -12.25
N PRO A 299 16.64 -9.22 -11.37
CA PRO A 299 16.64 -10.66 -11.08
C PRO A 299 15.32 -11.15 -10.47
N GLN A 300 14.69 -10.32 -9.63
CA GLN A 300 13.39 -10.63 -9.03
C GLN A 300 12.23 -10.45 -10.01
N GLN A 301 12.49 -9.93 -11.21
CA GLN A 301 11.47 -9.54 -12.19
C GLN A 301 10.38 -8.69 -11.52
N ALA A 302 10.83 -7.74 -10.69
CA ALA A 302 10.01 -7.08 -9.70
C ALA A 302 9.09 -6.03 -10.33
N LEU A 303 7.90 -5.93 -9.74
CA LEU A 303 6.94 -4.86 -9.95
C LEU A 303 6.45 -4.40 -8.56
N SER A 304 6.11 -3.13 -8.43
CA SER A 304 5.67 -2.56 -7.15
C SER A 304 4.18 -2.24 -7.16
N GLY A 305 3.43 -2.82 -6.22
CA GLY A 305 2.05 -2.42 -5.92
C GLY A 305 2.05 -1.26 -4.93
N LEU A 306 1.81 -0.04 -5.40
CA LEU A 306 1.63 1.14 -4.56
C LEU A 306 0.17 1.21 -4.09
N THR A 307 -0.04 1.36 -2.78
CA THR A 307 -1.37 1.49 -2.19
C THR A 307 -1.44 2.62 -1.18
N ASN A 308 -2.55 3.37 -1.18
CA ASN A 308 -2.91 4.24 -0.06
C ASN A 308 -4.05 3.68 0.82
N VAL A 309 -4.47 2.44 0.55
CA VAL A 309 -5.50 1.75 1.34
C VAL A 309 -4.87 0.77 2.34
N VAL A 310 -5.41 0.74 3.55
CA VAL A 310 -4.95 -0.14 4.62
C VAL A 310 -5.30 -1.61 4.33
N ASP A 311 -6.47 -1.87 3.75
CA ASP A 311 -6.97 -3.19 3.35
C ASP A 311 -7.06 -3.29 1.82
N VAL A 312 -6.01 -3.85 1.21
CA VAL A 312 -5.90 -3.95 -0.25
C VAL A 312 -6.87 -5.01 -0.80
N GLU A 313 -7.10 -6.10 -0.08
CA GLU A 313 -8.02 -7.16 -0.52
C GLU A 313 -9.46 -6.66 -0.56
N GLN A 314 -9.92 -5.97 0.49
CA GLN A 314 -11.28 -5.44 0.49
C GLN A 314 -11.46 -4.34 -0.56
N TYR A 315 -10.44 -3.51 -0.80
CA TYR A 315 -10.46 -2.53 -1.89
C TYR A 315 -10.63 -3.22 -3.25
N ILE A 316 -9.81 -4.22 -3.55
CA ILE A 316 -9.89 -4.98 -4.81
C ILE A 316 -11.25 -5.67 -4.93
N ALA A 317 -11.73 -6.35 -3.89
CA ALA A 317 -13.03 -7.02 -3.90
C ALA A 317 -14.20 -6.05 -4.18
N ARG A 318 -14.14 -4.83 -3.64
CA ARG A 318 -15.12 -3.78 -3.96
C ARG A 318 -15.05 -3.38 -5.43
N VAL A 319 -13.85 -3.24 -5.97
CA VAL A 319 -13.60 -2.87 -7.37
C VAL A 319 -14.09 -3.98 -8.32
N GLU A 320 -13.83 -5.24 -7.99
CA GLU A 320 -14.33 -6.42 -8.71
C GLU A 320 -15.86 -6.45 -8.73
N HIS A 321 -16.50 -6.25 -7.57
CA HIS A 321 -17.96 -6.18 -7.49
C HIS A 321 -18.56 -5.04 -8.33
N GLN A 322 -17.87 -3.90 -8.43
CA GLN A 322 -18.35 -2.75 -9.20
C GLN A 322 -18.15 -2.90 -10.72
N SER A 323 -17.06 -3.53 -11.14
CA SER A 323 -16.73 -3.71 -12.57
C SER A 323 -17.32 -4.98 -13.16
N GLY A 324 -17.56 -6.01 -12.34
CA GLY A 324 -17.88 -7.36 -12.79
C GLY A 324 -16.66 -8.18 -13.26
N ASN A 325 -15.46 -7.58 -13.25
CA ASN A 325 -14.20 -8.27 -13.56
C ASN A 325 -13.59 -8.86 -12.28
N HIS A 326 -12.71 -9.85 -12.46
CA HIS A 326 -11.96 -10.50 -11.38
C HIS A 326 -10.46 -10.34 -11.62
N TYR A 327 -9.72 -9.84 -10.63
CA TYR A 327 -8.29 -9.50 -10.76
C TYR A 327 -7.40 -10.31 -9.83
N LEU A 328 -7.84 -10.62 -8.60
CA LEU A 328 -6.98 -11.21 -7.57
C LEU A 328 -7.39 -12.65 -7.22
N ASN A 329 -6.47 -13.59 -7.43
CA ASN A 329 -6.60 -14.99 -7.02
C ASN A 329 -5.59 -15.35 -5.93
N ALA A 330 -5.98 -16.24 -5.02
CA ALA A 330 -5.10 -16.88 -4.06
C ALA A 330 -4.87 -18.34 -4.43
N ILE A 331 -3.60 -18.77 -4.44
CA ILE A 331 -3.19 -20.15 -4.64
C ILE A 331 -2.42 -20.58 -3.41
N ASP A 332 -2.87 -21.65 -2.75
CA ASP A 332 -2.25 -22.13 -1.52
C ASP A 332 -1.52 -23.46 -1.79
N LEU A 333 -0.25 -23.53 -1.39
CA LEU A 333 0.60 -24.72 -1.56
C LEU A 333 1.02 -25.29 -0.19
N PRO A 334 1.16 -26.62 -0.04
CA PRO A 334 1.62 -27.26 1.18
C PRO A 334 3.01 -26.80 1.61
N VAL A 335 3.18 -26.44 2.88
CA VAL A 335 4.50 -26.15 3.48
C VAL A 335 5.42 -27.37 3.37
N ARG A 336 4.91 -28.59 3.59
CA ARG A 336 5.65 -29.85 3.36
C ARG A 336 6.32 -30.01 1.98
N SER A 337 5.88 -29.26 0.98
CA SER A 337 6.49 -29.29 -0.37
C SER A 337 7.82 -28.51 -0.45
N ARG A 338 8.20 -27.79 0.60
CA ARG A 338 9.33 -26.85 0.63
C ARG A 338 10.62 -27.43 0.04
N GLN A 339 11.03 -28.63 0.44
CA GLN A 339 12.27 -29.23 -0.04
C GLN A 339 12.26 -29.44 -1.56
N THR A 340 11.17 -30.00 -2.09
CA THR A 340 11.00 -30.24 -3.53
C THR A 340 10.95 -28.92 -4.31
N VAL A 341 10.16 -27.96 -3.83
CA VAL A 341 10.00 -26.64 -4.45
C VAL A 341 11.34 -25.91 -4.52
N MET A 342 12.04 -25.77 -3.38
CA MET A 342 13.32 -25.05 -3.32
C MET A 342 14.40 -25.72 -4.17
N LYS A 343 14.45 -27.06 -4.21
CA LYS A 343 15.38 -27.81 -5.07
C LYS A 343 15.13 -27.54 -6.55
N GLU A 344 13.88 -27.58 -6.99
CA GLU A 344 13.54 -27.32 -8.39
C GLU A 344 13.78 -25.86 -8.78
N LEU A 345 13.43 -24.91 -7.91
CA LEU A 345 13.72 -23.49 -8.12
C LEU A 345 15.22 -23.24 -8.29
N ALA A 346 16.06 -23.90 -7.49
CA ALA A 346 17.51 -23.81 -7.65
C ALA A 346 17.99 -24.34 -9.02
N MET A 347 17.40 -25.43 -9.54
CA MET A 347 17.71 -25.94 -10.89
C MET A 347 17.26 -24.98 -12.00
N MET A 348 16.27 -24.12 -11.74
CA MET A 348 15.82 -23.05 -12.63
C MET A 348 16.65 -21.76 -12.49
N GLY A 349 17.66 -21.74 -11.61
CA GLY A 349 18.46 -20.54 -11.33
C GLY A 349 17.79 -19.53 -10.41
N VAL A 350 16.70 -19.89 -9.74
CA VAL A 350 16.00 -19.07 -8.73
C VAL A 350 16.57 -19.40 -7.37
N THR A 351 17.63 -18.68 -6.97
CA THR A 351 18.37 -18.87 -5.70
C THR A 351 18.53 -17.55 -4.97
N ALA A 352 18.98 -17.59 -3.71
CA ALA A 352 19.26 -16.36 -2.96
C ALA A 352 20.36 -15.52 -3.64
N GLY A 353 21.42 -16.15 -4.17
CA GLY A 353 22.52 -15.45 -4.83
C GLY A 353 22.11 -14.80 -6.14
N SER A 354 21.17 -15.39 -6.88
CA SER A 354 20.64 -14.78 -8.10
C SER A 354 19.64 -13.65 -7.81
N LEU A 355 18.75 -13.84 -6.83
CA LEU A 355 17.70 -12.88 -6.48
C LEU A 355 18.19 -11.70 -5.64
N PHE A 356 19.29 -11.86 -4.91
CA PHE A 356 19.86 -10.84 -4.04
C PHE A 356 21.34 -10.61 -4.36
N PRO A 357 21.66 -9.89 -5.46
CA PRO A 357 23.04 -9.59 -5.81
C PRO A 357 23.80 -8.93 -4.65
N GLY A 358 25.00 -9.44 -4.39
CA GLY A 358 25.87 -8.98 -3.31
C GLY A 358 26.22 -10.10 -2.32
N LEU A 359 27.00 -9.73 -1.29
CA LEU A 359 27.51 -10.68 -0.29
C LEU A 359 26.38 -11.35 0.50
N ASP A 360 25.32 -10.62 0.82
CA ASP A 360 24.17 -11.15 1.58
C ASP A 360 23.52 -12.33 0.87
N GLY A 361 23.20 -12.20 -0.43
CA GLY A 361 22.57 -13.28 -1.20
C GLY A 361 23.50 -14.47 -1.41
N VAL A 362 24.80 -14.23 -1.63
CA VAL A 362 25.80 -15.31 -1.73
C VAL A 362 25.88 -16.09 -0.42
N CYS A 363 25.99 -15.41 0.71
CA CYS A 363 26.04 -16.04 2.02
C CYS A 363 24.75 -16.78 2.36
N GLU A 364 23.58 -16.22 2.05
CA GLU A 364 22.28 -16.89 2.21
C GLU A 364 22.21 -18.17 1.36
N GLU A 365 22.63 -18.13 0.09
CA GLU A 365 22.64 -19.32 -0.77
C GLU A 365 23.58 -20.41 -0.27
N LEU A 366 24.81 -20.04 0.09
CA LEU A 366 25.78 -20.99 0.62
C LEU A 366 25.32 -21.57 1.96
N SER A 367 24.62 -20.78 2.78
CA SER A 367 24.05 -21.26 4.03
C SER A 367 22.98 -22.32 3.77
N GLU A 368 22.07 -22.06 2.85
CA GLU A 368 21.03 -23.03 2.45
C GLU A 368 21.63 -24.31 1.86
N ARG A 369 22.74 -24.19 1.12
CA ARG A 369 23.42 -25.33 0.48
C ARG A 369 24.22 -26.19 1.46
N PHE A 370 24.98 -25.57 2.36
CA PHE A 370 25.91 -26.28 3.25
C PHE A 370 25.31 -26.61 4.62
N PHE A 371 24.29 -25.85 5.04
CA PHE A 371 23.62 -25.99 6.33
C PHE A 371 22.09 -26.03 6.15
N PRO A 372 21.55 -27.02 5.41
CA PRO A 372 20.11 -27.14 5.24
C PRO A 372 19.46 -27.42 6.61
N THR A 373 18.82 -26.40 7.18
CA THR A 373 17.99 -26.51 8.39
C THR A 373 16.54 -26.78 8.05
#